data_AF-A0A6C8W5R7-F1
#
_entry.id   AF-A0A6C8W5R7-F1
#
_cell.length_a   1.000
_cell.length_b   1.000
_cell.length_c   1.000
_cell.angle_alpha   90.00
_cell.angle_beta   90.00
_cell.angle_gamma   90.00
#
_symmetry.space_group_name_H-M   'P 1'
#
loop_
_entity.id
_entity.type
_entity.pdbx_description
1 polymer ?
#
loop_
_entity_poly.entity_id
_entity_poly.type
_entity_poly.pdbx_seq_one_letter_code
_entity_poly.pdbx_strand_id
1 'polypeptide(L)'
;MSNYGLFVKGKMLGARQRNKVNGQGYYNEIGIGLEIPDGFGGTKQDQIIIRVSQALVNAGLMNQANAFIGKLVQIPVYVRAWSMEGREGVTYNVASDGGIAEIKG
;
A
#
# COMPACT_ATOMS: atom_id res chain seq x y z
N MET A 1 -2.40 11.02 -13.69
CA MET A 1 -1.58 10.16 -12.82
C MET A 1 -0.23 9.99 -13.47
N SER A 2 0.84 10.17 -12.72
CA SER A 2 2.20 9.96 -13.20
C SER A 2 2.39 8.47 -13.56
N ASN A 3 2.80 8.19 -14.80
CA ASN A 3 3.00 6.83 -15.32
C ASN A 3 4.48 6.42 -15.32
N TYR A 4 5.25 7.03 -14.41
CA TYR A 4 6.68 6.86 -14.22
C TYR A 4 6.99 6.71 -12.73
N GLY A 5 8.04 5.98 -12.37
CA GLY A 5 8.45 5.73 -10.98
C GLY A 5 8.26 4.28 -10.52
N LEU A 6 8.26 4.08 -9.19
CA LEU A 6 8.04 2.78 -8.57
C LEU A 6 6.56 2.56 -8.30
N PHE A 7 6.07 1.35 -8.55
CA PHE A 7 4.68 0.97 -8.33
C PHE A 7 4.58 -0.31 -7.53
N VAL A 8 3.56 -0.39 -6.68
CA VAL A 8 3.08 -1.65 -6.12
C VAL A 8 1.84 -2.07 -6.90
N LYS A 9 1.88 -3.27 -7.47
CA LYS A 9 0.77 -3.89 -8.21
C LYS A 9 0.30 -5.12 -7.46
N GLY A 10 -1.01 -5.27 -7.30
CA GLY A 10 -1.61 -6.45 -6.66
C GLY A 10 -3.08 -6.26 -6.37
N LYS A 11 -3.67 -7.24 -5.68
CA LYS A 11 -5.09 -7.22 -5.29
C LYS A 11 -5.29 -6.22 -4.16
N MET A 12 -6.21 -5.28 -4.32
CA MET A 12 -6.57 -4.36 -3.24
C MET A 12 -7.25 -5.12 -2.10
N LEU A 13 -6.67 -5.05 -0.90
CA LEU A 13 -7.22 -5.66 0.32
C LEU A 13 -8.05 -4.66 1.14
N GLY A 14 -7.93 -3.37 0.83
CA GLY A 14 -8.62 -2.27 1.50
C GLY A 14 -7.67 -1.33 2.24
N ALA A 15 -8.26 -0.39 2.97
CA ALA A 15 -7.54 0.62 3.72
C ALA A 15 -8.01 0.70 5.17
N ARG A 16 -7.09 1.00 6.08
CA ARG A 16 -7.37 1.11 7.52
C ARG A 16 -6.55 2.20 8.19
N GLN A 17 -7.00 2.59 9.38
CA GLN A 17 -6.19 3.34 10.33
C GLN A 17 -5.67 2.38 11.41
N ARG A 18 -4.37 2.41 11.67
CA ARG A 18 -3.72 1.60 12.71
C ARG A 18 -3.08 2.51 13.74
N ASN A 19 -3.43 2.35 15.01
CA ASN A 19 -2.82 3.11 16.10
C ASN A 19 -1.30 2.89 16.14
N LYS A 20 -0.55 3.96 16.40
CA LYS A 20 0.89 3.85 16.64
C LYS A 20 1.11 3.16 17.99
N VAL A 21 2.17 2.35 18.06
CA VAL A 21 2.50 1.55 19.27
C VAL A 21 2.66 2.45 20.51
N ASN A 22 3.16 3.67 20.33
CA ASN A 22 3.38 4.63 21.43
C ASN A 22 2.14 5.46 21.75
N GLY A 23 0.95 5.10 21.25
CA GLY A 23 -0.34 5.75 21.56
C GLY A 23 -0.57 7.15 20.97
N GLN A 24 0.47 7.83 20.47
CA GLN A 24 0.33 9.15 19.85
C GLN A 24 0.02 9.06 18.35
N GLY A 25 -1.27 8.98 18.05
CA GLY A 25 -1.82 9.05 16.69
C GLY A 25 -1.91 7.70 15.97
N TYR A 26 -2.18 7.77 14.67
CA TYR A 26 -2.40 6.60 13.82
C TYR A 26 -1.56 6.68 12.55
N TYR A 27 -1.39 5.53 11.93
CA TYR A 27 -0.97 5.42 10.54
C TYR A 27 -2.19 5.16 9.67
N ASN A 28 -2.24 5.82 8.52
CA ASN A 28 -3.14 5.46 7.43
C ASN A 28 -2.44 4.45 6.53
N GLU A 29 -3.08 3.31 6.27
CA GLU A 29 -2.50 2.17 5.58
C GLU A 29 -3.43 1.67 4.46
N ILE A 30 -2.85 1.32 3.32
CA ILE A 30 -3.49 0.53 2.26
C ILE A 30 -2.79 -0.84 2.22
N GLY A 31 -3.58 -1.91 2.18
CA GLY A 31 -3.09 -3.28 2.00
C GLY A 31 -3.19 -3.71 0.53
N ILE A 32 -2.09 -4.20 -0.03
CA ILE A 32 -2.05 -4.84 -1.35
C ILE A 32 -1.62 -6.29 -1.19
N GLY A 33 -2.44 -7.22 -1.68
CA GLY A 33 -2.15 -8.64 -1.73
C GLY A 33 -1.35 -8.99 -2.97
N LEU A 34 -0.28 -9.74 -2.79
CA LEU A 34 0.52 -10.35 -3.85
C LEU A 34 0.22 -11.84 -3.90
N GLU A 35 -0.10 -12.36 -5.07
CA GLU A 35 -0.10 -13.80 -5.30
C GLU A 35 1.30 -14.22 -5.75
N ILE A 36 1.91 -15.10 -4.98
CA ILE A 36 3.24 -15.64 -5.23
C ILE A 36 3.09 -17.15 -5.42
N PRO A 37 3.69 -17.76 -6.45
CA PRO A 37 3.71 -19.21 -6.58
C PRO A 37 4.32 -19.87 -5.34
N ASP A 38 3.72 -20.97 -4.88
CA ASP A 38 4.23 -21.73 -3.72
C ASP A 38 5.27 -22.79 -4.11
N GLY A 39 5.47 -23.03 -5.41
CA GLY A 39 6.42 -24.02 -5.94
C GLY A 39 5.84 -25.43 -6.11
N PHE A 40 4.58 -25.67 -5.72
CA PHE A 40 3.90 -26.97 -5.80
C PHE A 40 2.60 -26.93 -6.63
N GLY A 41 2.45 -25.89 -7.45
CA GLY A 41 1.27 -25.67 -8.29
C GLY A 41 0.15 -24.88 -7.61
N GLY A 42 0.36 -24.38 -6.39
CA GLY A 42 -0.54 -23.47 -5.70
C GLY A 42 0.00 -22.04 -5.64
N THR A 43 -0.72 -21.20 -4.89
CA THR A 43 -0.34 -19.81 -4.63
C THR A 43 -0.37 -19.53 -3.15
N LYS A 44 0.59 -18.74 -2.67
CA LYS A 44 0.55 -18.09 -1.37
C LYS A 44 0.22 -16.62 -1.55
N GLN A 45 -0.53 -16.08 -0.60
CA GLN A 45 -0.80 -14.66 -0.55
C GLN A 45 0.18 -13.98 0.41
N ASP A 46 0.90 -12.99 -0.09
CA ASP A 46 1.70 -12.07 0.71
C ASP A 46 1.04 -10.68 0.73
N GLN A 47 1.42 -9.83 1.68
CA GLN A 47 0.83 -8.50 1.85
C GLN A 47 1.90 -7.41 1.91
N ILE A 48 1.74 -6.40 1.04
CA ILE A 48 2.44 -5.12 1.18
C ILE A 48 1.52 -4.11 1.87
N ILE A 49 2.05 -3.44 2.89
CA ILE A 49 1.40 -2.30 3.54
C ILE A 49 2.02 -1.02 3.02
N ILE A 50 1.18 -0.15 2.46
CA ILE A 50 1.57 1.17 1.92
C ILE A 50 1.01 2.26 2.84
N ARG A 51 1.86 3.17 3.29
CA ARG A 51 1.48 4.34 4.09
C ARG A 51 0.82 5.41 3.23
N VAL A 52 -0.20 6.05 3.79
CA VAL A 52 -0.89 7.18 3.17
C VAL A 52 -0.67 8.44 3.99
N SER A 53 -0.27 9.53 3.33
CA SER A 53 -0.13 10.83 3.97
C SER A 53 -1.50 11.42 4.32
N GLN A 54 -1.56 12.29 5.33
CA GLN A 54 -2.83 12.91 5.72
C GLN A 54 -3.45 13.75 4.59
N ALA A 55 -2.63 14.39 3.76
CA ALA A 55 -3.10 15.14 2.60
C ALA A 55 -3.88 14.25 1.61
N LEU A 56 -3.38 13.04 1.33
CA LEU A 56 -4.04 12.08 0.46
C LEU A 56 -5.29 11.46 1.11
N VAL A 57 -5.29 11.28 2.43
CA VAL A 57 -6.52 10.90 3.16
C VAL A 57 -7.59 11.96 2.99
N ASN A 58 -7.25 13.23 3.18
CA ASN A 58 -8.17 14.35 3.00
C ASN A 58 -8.66 14.46 1.54
N ALA A 59 -7.85 14.04 0.57
CA ALA A 59 -8.23 13.92 -0.84
C ALA A 59 -9.11 12.69 -1.15
N GLY A 60 -9.49 11.89 -0.14
CA GLY A 60 -10.42 10.76 -0.30
C GLY A 60 -9.76 9.44 -0.71
N LEU A 61 -8.43 9.33 -0.70
CA LEU A 61 -7.71 8.15 -1.18
C LEU A 61 -8.09 6.86 -0.43
N MET A 62 -8.40 6.97 0.87
CA MET A 62 -8.81 5.81 1.68
C MET A 62 -10.17 5.24 1.22
N ASN A 63 -11.11 6.13 0.86
CA ASN A 63 -12.41 5.73 0.34
C ASN A 63 -12.25 5.11 -1.05
N GLN A 64 -11.39 5.69 -1.89
CA GLN A 64 -11.05 5.13 -3.19
C GLN A 64 -10.47 3.71 -3.06
N ALA A 65 -9.55 3.49 -2.10
CA ALA A 65 -8.98 2.16 -1.85
C ALA A 65 -10.05 1.14 -1.47
N ASN A 66 -10.98 1.51 -0.57
CA ASN A 66 -12.06 0.62 -0.16
C ASN A 66 -13.04 0.30 -1.29
N ALA A 67 -13.29 1.25 -2.21
CA ALA A 67 -14.09 1.00 -3.41
C ALA A 67 -13.42 0.04 -4.40
N PHE A 68 -12.10 -0.15 -4.31
CA PHE A 68 -11.34 -1.07 -5.17
C PHE A 68 -11.11 -2.45 -4.55
N ILE A 69 -11.64 -2.76 -3.37
CA ILE A 69 -11.43 -4.07 -2.71
C ILE A 69 -11.71 -5.24 -3.66
N GLY A 70 -10.78 -6.18 -3.71
CA GLY A 70 -10.85 -7.37 -4.55
C GLY A 70 -10.36 -7.18 -5.98
N LYS A 71 -10.19 -5.94 -6.46
CA LYS A 71 -9.71 -5.62 -7.81
C LYS A 71 -8.19 -5.59 -7.87
N LEU A 72 -7.66 -5.85 -9.06
CA LEU A 72 -6.24 -5.68 -9.37
C LEU A 72 -5.95 -4.19 -9.57
N VAL A 73 -5.00 -3.64 -8.81
CA VAL A 73 -4.68 -2.21 -8.84
C VAL A 73 -3.18 -1.97 -8.97
N GLN A 74 -2.84 -0.74 -9.39
CA GLN A 74 -1.50 -0.17 -9.35
C GLN A 74 -1.50 1.07 -8.48
N ILE A 75 -0.50 1.19 -7.59
CA ILE A 75 -0.31 2.36 -6.74
C ILE A 75 1.13 2.88 -6.90
N PRO A 76 1.34 4.14 -7.32
CA PRO A 76 2.66 4.76 -7.33
C PRO A 76 3.14 4.98 -5.90
N VAL A 77 4.39 4.60 -5.65
CA VAL A 77 4.99 4.66 -4.33
C VAL A 77 6.39 5.27 -4.37
N TYR A 78 6.82 5.80 -3.22
CA TYR A 78 8.22 5.96 -2.90
C TYR A 78 8.58 5.12 -1.68
N VAL A 79 9.83 4.66 -1.64
CA VAL A 79 10.35 3.80 -0.58
C VAL A 79 11.21 4.64 0.35
N ARG A 80 10.98 4.49 1.66
CA ARG A 80 11.83 5.07 2.69
C ARG A 80 12.49 3.95 3.48
N ALA A 81 13.81 3.84 3.36
CA ALA A 81 14.60 2.99 4.24
C ALA A 81 14.67 3.61 5.64
N TRP A 82 14.73 2.77 6.66
CA TRP A 82 14.91 3.18 8.05
C TRP A 82 15.73 2.13 8.80
N SER A 83 16.46 2.59 9.81
CA SER A 83 17.14 1.76 10.78
C SER A 83 16.90 2.36 12.16
N MET A 84 16.48 1.53 13.12
CA MET A 84 16.20 1.94 14.49
C MET A 84 16.47 0.76 15.43
N GLU A 85 17.27 0.98 16.48
CA GLU A 85 17.56 -0.01 17.54
C GLU A 85 18.01 -1.39 16.98
N GLY A 86 18.89 -1.39 15.97
CA GLY A 86 19.41 -2.60 15.36
C GLY A 86 18.42 -3.34 14.44
N ARG A 87 17.26 -2.75 14.16
CA ARG A 87 16.31 -3.23 13.15
C ARG A 87 16.35 -2.35 11.92
N GLU A 88 16.33 -2.97 10.76
CA GLU A 88 16.28 -2.29 9.47
C GLU A 88 15.01 -2.67 8.73
N GLY A 89 14.55 -1.75 7.88
CA GLY A 89 13.40 -2.03 7.05
C GLY A 89 13.15 -0.95 6.03
N VAL A 90 12.12 -1.21 5.24
CA VAL A 90 11.62 -0.28 4.23
C VAL A 90 10.14 0.01 4.49
N THR A 91 9.74 1.25 4.25
CA THR A 91 8.35 1.66 4.26
C THR A 91 7.96 2.13 2.87
N TYR A 92 6.91 1.53 2.32
CA TYR A 92 6.26 2.02 1.11
C TYR A 92 5.29 3.12 1.47
N ASN A 93 5.31 4.23 0.73
CA ASN A 93 4.41 5.35 0.91
C ASN A 93 3.80 5.69 -0.44
N VAL A 94 2.52 6.06 -0.49
CA VAL A 94 1.90 6.55 -1.72
C VAL A 94 2.63 7.83 -2.15
N ALA A 95 2.97 7.92 -3.44
CA ALA A 95 3.53 9.14 -4.02
C ALA A 95 2.59 10.35 -3.80
N SER A 96 3.15 11.54 -3.64
CA SER A 96 2.39 12.74 -3.24
C SER A 96 1.35 13.19 -4.28
N ASP A 97 1.61 12.92 -5.56
CA ASP A 97 0.75 13.13 -6.72
C ASP A 97 0.05 11.82 -7.18
N GLY A 98 0.18 10.78 -6.36
CA GLY A 98 -0.25 9.43 -6.65
C GLY A 98 -1.71 9.16 -6.30
N GLY A 99 -2.32 8.23 -7.03
CA GLY A 99 -3.60 7.63 -6.63
C GLY A 99 -3.73 6.19 -7.13
N ILE A 100 -4.90 5.60 -6.96
CA ILE A 100 -5.10 4.17 -7.24
C ILE A 100 -5.68 4.00 -8.64
N ALA A 101 -4.97 3.26 -9.49
CA ALA A 101 -5.45 2.88 -10.81
C ALA A 101 -5.89 1.42 -10.80
N GLU A 102 -7.13 1.14 -11.22
CA GLU A 102 -7.56 -0.23 -11.51
C GLU A 102 -6.89 -0.72 -12.80
N ILE A 103 -6.28 -1.90 -12.74
CA ILE A 103 -5.71 -2.56 -13.90
C ILE A 103 -6.79 -3.48 -14.45
N LYS A 104 -7.31 -3.13 -15.62
CA LYS A 104 -8.18 -4.03 -16.37
C LYS A 104 -7.29 -5.05 -17.09
N GLY A 105 -7.51 -6.32 -16.78
CA GLY A 105 -6.97 -7.44 -17.54
C GLY A 105 -7.76 -7.64 -18.82
#